data_AF-A0A952C855-F1
#
_entry.id   AF-A0A952C855-F1
#
_cell.length_a   1.000
_cell.length_b   1.000
_cell.length_c   1.000
_cell.angle_alpha   90.00
_cell.angle_beta   90.00
_cell.angle_gamma   90.00
#
_symmetry.space_group_name_H-M   'P 1'
#
loop_
_entity.id
_entity.type
_entity.pdbx_description
1 polymer ?
#
loop_
_entity_poly.entity_id
_entity_poly.type
_entity_poly.pdbx_seq_one_letter_code
_entity_poly.pdbx_strand_id
1 'polypeptide(L)'
;MKRTFYLILAAITAFSISGCKKIWDYINSSGPGGVVQECRIAMIENFDSLPSNPRTFYKNTVKFIYNPQGNLTEIRQSATAEVPQEFIPGVYRFDSYFNYDSQNRLKSYVSNAGPSPVVPGLITAAEWHWYTYTDDYNIIDTIAFYTQGRPLTSNYPDNYSHIEIEHIKLDTYGRVAEVKEFDGDGNYINTTNYSYDASGNLIAPGATYTDKMNMYQTSKTLMFVYKDYSVNDRVGNTVSYNNKNLPKKLEPKGQIYSKIPLFNFDEEGSPHYDMDHYITVSYDCKQLFN
;
A
#
# COMPACT_ATOMS: atom_id res chain seq x y z
N MET A 1 22.53 30.65 -44.82
CA MET A 1 22.21 30.69 -43.37
C MET A 1 20.72 30.58 -43.05
N LYS A 2 19.82 31.41 -43.61
CA LYS A 2 18.38 31.34 -43.25
C LYS A 2 17.72 29.97 -43.48
N ARG A 3 18.04 29.28 -44.59
CA ARG A 3 17.47 27.97 -44.94
C ARG A 3 17.83 26.84 -43.96
N THR A 4 19.05 26.85 -43.42
CA THR A 4 19.53 25.87 -42.45
C THR A 4 18.88 26.04 -41.08
N PHE A 5 18.58 27.29 -40.70
CA PHE A 5 17.91 27.61 -39.44
C PHE A 5 16.47 27.08 -39.38
N TYR A 6 15.71 27.21 -40.47
CA TYR A 6 14.35 26.69 -40.55
C TYR A 6 14.27 25.16 -40.48
N LEU A 7 15.27 24.45 -41.01
CA LEU A 7 15.32 22.98 -40.95
C LEU A 7 15.63 22.47 -39.54
N ILE A 8 16.51 23.15 -38.80
CA ILE A 8 16.80 22.80 -37.40
C ILE A 8 15.60 23.07 -36.51
N LEU A 9 14.92 24.21 -36.71
CA LEU A 9 13.72 24.56 -35.94
C LEU A 9 12.56 23.60 -36.23
N ALA A 10 12.37 23.19 -37.50
CA ALA A 10 11.35 22.20 -37.86
C ALA A 10 11.66 20.82 -37.27
N ALA A 11 12.93 20.40 -37.22
CA ALA A 11 13.34 19.15 -36.59
C ALA A 11 13.12 19.17 -35.07
N ILE A 12 13.53 20.24 -34.37
CA ILE A 12 13.29 20.40 -32.92
C ILE A 12 11.78 20.38 -32.63
N THR A 13 10.98 21.06 -33.45
CA THR A 13 9.53 21.08 -33.29
C THR A 13 8.94 19.69 -33.52
N ALA A 14 9.33 18.98 -34.58
CA ALA A 14 8.84 17.63 -34.90
C ALA A 14 9.22 16.58 -33.83
N PHE A 15 10.42 16.67 -33.24
CA PHE A 15 10.82 15.82 -32.11
C PHE A 15 10.10 16.17 -30.80
N SER A 16 9.61 17.41 -30.65
CA SER A 16 8.84 17.82 -29.48
C SER A 16 7.42 17.22 -29.49
N ILE A 17 6.75 17.16 -30.65
CA ILE A 17 5.32 16.77 -30.73
C ILE A 17 5.06 15.27 -30.53
N SER A 18 6.01 14.39 -30.89
CA SER A 18 5.87 12.94 -30.66
C SER A 18 6.33 12.50 -29.25
N GLY A 19 7.14 13.32 -28.57
CA GLY A 19 7.59 13.10 -27.19
C GLY A 19 6.68 13.72 -26.12
N CYS A 20 5.90 14.76 -26.45
CA CYS A 20 5.09 15.51 -25.49
C CYS A 20 3.98 14.68 -24.82
N LYS A 21 3.45 13.63 -25.46
CA LYS A 21 2.38 12.83 -24.85
C LYS A 21 2.87 12.07 -23.61
N LYS A 22 4.08 11.51 -23.67
CA LYS A 22 4.71 10.86 -22.51
C LYS A 22 5.14 11.85 -21.43
N ILE A 23 5.58 13.06 -21.81
CA ILE A 23 5.93 14.10 -20.84
C ILE A 23 4.68 14.65 -20.15
N TRP A 24 3.58 14.85 -20.88
CA TRP A 24 2.31 15.24 -20.28
C TRP A 24 1.69 14.12 -19.45
N ASP A 25 1.77 12.87 -19.89
CA ASP A 25 1.38 11.73 -19.08
C ASP A 25 2.23 11.66 -17.82
N TYR A 26 3.54 11.93 -17.90
CA TYR A 26 4.47 11.99 -16.75
C TYR A 26 4.19 13.17 -15.80
N ILE A 27 3.80 14.35 -16.32
CA ILE A 27 3.43 15.52 -15.54
C ILE A 27 2.05 15.32 -14.88
N ASN A 28 1.08 14.75 -15.60
CA ASN A 28 -0.24 14.40 -15.08
C ASN A 28 -0.20 13.19 -14.13
N SER A 29 0.74 12.26 -14.35
CA SER A 29 1.10 11.18 -13.42
C SER A 29 2.25 11.58 -12.51
N SER A 30 2.36 12.86 -12.13
CA SER A 30 3.15 13.30 -10.97
C SER A 30 4.61 12.78 -10.87
N GLY A 31 5.30 12.44 -11.96
CA GLY A 31 6.68 11.94 -11.97
C GLY A 31 6.97 10.67 -11.11
N PRO A 32 8.24 10.26 -10.97
CA PRO A 32 8.65 9.21 -10.03
C PRO A 32 8.33 9.69 -8.62
N GLY A 33 7.55 8.90 -7.86
CA GLY A 33 7.02 9.30 -6.55
C GLY A 33 5.65 10.01 -6.60
N GLY A 34 5.09 10.15 -7.79
CA GLY A 34 3.76 10.68 -8.03
C GLY A 34 2.61 9.81 -7.52
N VAL A 35 1.43 10.40 -7.33
CA VAL A 35 0.19 9.65 -7.11
C VAL A 35 -0.71 9.85 -8.31
N VAL A 36 -1.37 8.79 -8.71
CA VAL A 36 -2.45 8.86 -9.70
C VAL A 36 -3.70 9.35 -8.98
N GLN A 37 -3.90 10.66 -8.99
CA GLN A 37 -4.97 11.33 -8.22
C GLN A 37 -6.39 11.02 -8.71
N GLU A 38 -6.53 10.31 -9.84
CA GLU A 38 -7.83 10.05 -10.46
C GLU A 38 -8.62 8.93 -9.78
N CYS A 39 -7.93 7.96 -9.17
CA CYS A 39 -8.55 6.78 -8.60
C CYS A 39 -8.00 6.48 -7.21
N ARG A 40 -8.86 5.99 -6.32
CA ARG A 40 -8.50 5.40 -5.03
C ARG A 40 -9.09 4.01 -4.93
N ILE A 41 -8.40 3.09 -4.25
CA ILE A 41 -8.96 1.77 -3.95
C ILE A 41 -10.18 2.01 -3.05
N ALA A 42 -11.33 1.46 -3.41
CA ALA A 42 -12.52 1.52 -2.57
C ALA A 42 -12.66 0.25 -1.73
N MET A 43 -12.39 -0.89 -2.35
CA MET A 43 -12.68 -2.18 -1.77
C MET A 43 -11.86 -3.30 -2.44
N ILE A 44 -11.47 -4.28 -1.65
CA ILE A 44 -10.93 -5.57 -2.12
C ILE A 44 -11.86 -6.67 -1.62
N GLU A 45 -12.19 -7.61 -2.50
CA GLU A 45 -13.07 -8.73 -2.18
C GLU A 45 -12.35 -10.04 -2.49
N ASN A 46 -12.42 -10.97 -1.53
CA ASN A 46 -11.96 -12.34 -1.67
C ASN A 46 -13.06 -13.32 -1.25
N PHE A 47 -13.01 -14.54 -1.78
CA PHE A 47 -13.80 -15.66 -1.29
C PHE A 47 -12.85 -16.65 -0.63
N ASP A 48 -12.98 -16.78 0.68
CA ASP A 48 -12.18 -17.68 1.49
C ASP A 48 -13.03 -18.88 1.93
N SER A 49 -12.36 -19.99 2.24
CA SER A 49 -13.00 -21.16 2.83
C SER A 49 -12.79 -21.18 4.34
N LEU A 50 -13.75 -21.68 5.10
CA LEU A 50 -13.58 -21.83 6.54
C LEU A 50 -12.52 -22.91 6.83
N PRO A 51 -11.54 -22.66 7.73
CA PRO A 51 -10.54 -23.67 8.10
C PRO A 51 -11.17 -24.96 8.65
N SER A 52 -12.27 -24.83 9.40
CA SER A 52 -13.00 -25.96 9.98
C SER A 52 -13.90 -26.69 8.99
N ASN A 53 -14.28 -26.03 7.89
CA ASN A 53 -15.14 -26.61 6.87
C ASN A 53 -14.82 -26.00 5.49
N PRO A 54 -13.91 -26.61 4.72
CA PRO A 54 -13.47 -26.04 3.45
C PRO A 54 -14.54 -25.99 2.37
N ARG A 55 -15.71 -26.62 2.59
CA ARG A 55 -16.85 -26.54 1.68
C ARG A 55 -17.71 -25.29 1.93
N THR A 56 -17.49 -24.59 3.03
CA THR A 56 -18.18 -23.35 3.34
C THR A 56 -17.29 -22.19 2.93
N PHE A 57 -17.76 -21.45 1.93
CA PHE A 57 -17.10 -20.24 1.46
C PHE A 57 -17.75 -19.02 2.10
N TYR A 58 -16.94 -18.03 2.45
CA TYR A 58 -17.41 -16.75 2.90
C TYR A 58 -16.73 -15.64 2.10
N LYS A 59 -17.45 -14.54 1.93
CA LYS A 59 -16.89 -13.38 1.24
C LYS A 59 -16.20 -12.52 2.28
N ASN A 60 -14.90 -12.36 2.11
CA ASN A 60 -14.07 -11.43 2.87
C ASN A 60 -14.00 -10.11 2.09
N THR A 61 -14.34 -9.02 2.73
CA THR A 61 -14.37 -7.69 2.13
C THR A 61 -13.50 -6.75 2.94
N VAL A 62 -12.58 -6.09 2.26
CA VAL A 62 -11.70 -5.08 2.84
C VAL A 62 -12.02 -3.72 2.24
N LYS A 63 -12.46 -2.78 3.07
CA LYS A 63 -12.89 -1.44 2.66
C LYS A 63 -11.83 -0.41 3.01
N PHE A 64 -11.59 0.51 2.08
CA PHE A 64 -10.64 1.61 2.24
C PHE A 64 -11.43 2.90 2.45
N ILE A 65 -11.18 3.58 3.57
CA ILE A 65 -11.92 4.76 3.99
C ILE A 65 -10.98 5.95 3.97
N TYR A 66 -11.43 7.07 3.40
CA TYR A 66 -10.62 8.27 3.19
C TYR A 66 -11.29 9.48 3.82
N ASN A 67 -10.47 10.43 4.30
CA ASN A 67 -10.96 11.74 4.71
C ASN A 67 -11.29 12.64 3.49
N PRO A 68 -11.91 13.82 3.68
CA PRO A 68 -12.22 14.75 2.59
C PRO A 68 -11.00 15.26 1.80
N GLN A 69 -9.80 15.26 2.41
CA GLN A 69 -8.54 15.61 1.74
C GLN A 69 -8.03 14.49 0.83
N GLY A 70 -8.64 13.31 0.87
CA GLY A 70 -8.25 12.15 0.07
C GLY A 70 -7.18 11.27 0.73
N ASN A 71 -6.84 11.51 2.00
CA ASN A 71 -5.92 10.67 2.74
C ASN A 71 -6.64 9.41 3.25
N LEU A 72 -6.01 8.25 3.14
CA LEU A 72 -6.53 6.98 3.66
C LEU A 72 -6.54 7.05 5.19
N THR A 73 -7.70 6.94 5.85
CA THR A 73 -7.82 7.00 7.31
C THR A 73 -8.00 5.63 7.95
N GLU A 74 -8.65 4.71 7.23
CA GLU A 74 -8.88 3.37 7.74
C GLU A 74 -8.88 2.34 6.61
N ILE A 75 -8.41 1.14 6.93
CA ILE A 75 -8.75 -0.06 6.17
C ILE A 75 -9.55 -0.95 7.12
N ARG A 76 -10.74 -1.39 6.73
CA ARG A 76 -11.60 -2.23 7.56
C ARG A 76 -11.93 -3.54 6.89
N GLN A 77 -11.74 -4.62 7.61
CA GLN A 77 -12.11 -5.95 7.15
C GLN A 77 -13.49 -6.34 7.68
N SER A 78 -14.27 -7.01 6.84
CA SER A 78 -15.54 -7.61 7.21
C SER A 78 -15.74 -8.91 6.45
N ALA A 79 -16.14 -9.97 7.15
CA ALA A 79 -16.66 -11.19 6.55
C ALA A 79 -18.19 -11.10 6.43
N THR A 80 -18.78 -11.80 5.45
CA THR A 80 -20.24 -11.96 5.37
C THR A 80 -20.82 -12.52 6.66
N ALA A 81 -21.93 -11.94 7.11
CA ALA A 81 -22.56 -12.16 8.42
C ALA A 81 -22.99 -13.62 8.73
N GLU A 82 -22.91 -14.51 7.75
CA GLU A 82 -23.28 -15.92 7.89
C GLU A 82 -22.23 -16.75 8.63
N VAL A 83 -21.00 -16.24 8.79
CA VAL A 83 -19.98 -16.91 9.63
C VAL A 83 -20.05 -16.34 11.04
N PRO A 84 -20.44 -17.14 12.05
CA PRO A 84 -20.41 -16.65 13.42
C PRO A 84 -18.97 -16.31 13.82
N GLN A 85 -18.79 -15.20 14.52
CA GLN A 85 -17.47 -14.60 14.79
C GLN A 85 -16.52 -15.54 15.54
N GLU A 86 -17.05 -16.48 16.32
CA GLU A 86 -16.31 -17.54 17.02
C GLU A 86 -15.69 -18.60 16.09
N PHE A 87 -16.20 -18.77 14.86
CA PHE A 87 -15.69 -19.73 13.87
C PHE A 87 -14.66 -19.13 12.93
N ILE A 88 -14.24 -17.88 13.15
CA ILE A 88 -13.08 -17.29 12.49
C ILE A 88 -11.96 -17.27 13.53
N PRO A 89 -11.25 -18.40 13.74
CA PRO A 89 -10.31 -18.57 14.85
C PRO A 89 -9.17 -17.59 14.66
N GLY A 90 -8.85 -16.80 15.69
CA GLY A 90 -7.69 -15.91 15.62
C GLY A 90 -7.78 -14.85 14.53
N VAL A 91 -8.97 -14.48 14.05
CA VAL A 91 -9.12 -13.28 13.21
C VAL A 91 -8.93 -12.06 14.09
N TYR A 92 -7.67 -11.77 14.34
CA TYR A 92 -7.19 -10.41 14.37
C TYR A 92 -7.85 -9.73 13.19
N ARG A 93 -8.79 -8.83 13.46
CA ARG A 93 -9.28 -7.97 12.39
C ARG A 93 -8.02 -7.33 11.82
N PHE A 94 -7.81 -7.47 10.52
CA PHE A 94 -6.71 -6.78 9.86
C PHE A 94 -7.11 -5.34 9.57
N ASP A 95 -7.81 -4.71 10.53
CA ASP A 95 -8.14 -3.31 10.42
C ASP A 95 -6.83 -2.52 10.54
N SER A 96 -6.77 -1.43 9.81
CA SER A 96 -5.66 -0.49 9.87
C SER A 96 -6.17 0.91 10.09
N TYR A 97 -5.44 1.70 10.85
CA TYR A 97 -5.79 3.08 11.17
C TYR A 97 -4.64 4.00 10.82
N PHE A 98 -4.95 5.17 10.27
CA PHE A 98 -3.98 6.13 9.77
C PHE A 98 -4.34 7.53 10.24
N ASN A 99 -3.39 8.20 10.88
CA ASN A 99 -3.51 9.58 11.32
C ASN A 99 -2.52 10.47 10.59
N TYR A 100 -2.90 11.73 10.40
CA TYR A 100 -2.09 12.71 9.68
C TYR A 100 -1.86 13.95 10.55
N ASP A 101 -0.72 14.60 10.36
CA ASP A 101 -0.46 15.91 10.95
C ASP A 101 -1.15 17.04 10.16
N SER A 102 -0.99 18.27 10.63
CA SER A 102 -1.56 19.47 9.98
C SER A 102 -0.99 19.77 8.60
N GLN A 103 0.12 19.13 8.21
CA GLN A 103 0.74 19.24 6.89
C GLN A 103 0.33 18.08 5.97
N ASN A 104 -0.64 17.25 6.38
CA ASN A 104 -1.08 16.04 5.68
C ASN A 104 0.01 14.98 5.52
N ARG A 105 0.99 14.93 6.43
CA ARG A 105 1.98 13.85 6.50
C ARG A 105 1.47 12.74 7.42
N LEU A 106 1.81 11.49 7.12
CA LEU A 106 1.39 10.35 7.93
C LEU A 106 2.06 10.44 9.31
N LYS A 107 1.28 10.60 10.36
CA LYS A 107 1.77 10.76 11.73
C LYS A 107 1.77 9.47 12.51
N SER A 108 0.79 8.60 12.25
CA SER A 108 0.70 7.29 12.90
C SER A 108 -0.02 6.30 12.00
N TYR A 109 0.41 5.05 12.09
CA TYR A 109 -0.17 3.91 11.39
C TYR A 109 -0.30 2.75 12.37
N VAL A 110 -1.47 2.12 12.41
CA VAL A 110 -1.74 0.95 13.27
C VAL A 110 -2.14 -0.20 12.38
N SER A 111 -1.48 -1.35 12.53
CA SER A 111 -1.68 -2.55 11.70
C SER A 111 -2.27 -3.69 12.52
N ASN A 112 -3.01 -4.59 11.85
CA ASN A 112 -3.58 -5.80 12.44
C ASN A 112 -4.40 -5.51 13.71
N ALA A 113 -5.26 -4.50 13.62
CA ALA A 113 -5.94 -3.93 14.76
C ALA A 113 -7.36 -4.49 14.94
N GLY A 114 -7.74 -4.84 16.17
CA GLY A 114 -9.06 -5.36 16.50
C GLY A 114 -9.55 -4.92 17.88
N PRO A 115 -10.85 -5.12 18.20
CA PRO A 115 -11.37 -4.82 19.52
C PRO A 115 -10.62 -5.57 20.61
N SER A 116 -10.25 -4.87 21.67
CA SER A 116 -9.62 -5.50 22.82
C SER A 116 -10.58 -6.49 23.49
N PRO A 117 -10.13 -7.73 23.79
CA PRO A 117 -10.96 -8.70 24.50
C PRO A 117 -11.06 -8.41 26.00
N VAL A 118 -10.19 -7.55 26.55
CA VAL A 118 -10.08 -7.29 28.00
C VAL A 118 -10.70 -5.94 28.38
N VAL A 119 -10.49 -4.89 27.57
CA VAL A 119 -10.92 -3.54 27.91
C VAL A 119 -11.89 -3.01 26.85
N PRO A 120 -13.20 -2.90 27.16
CA PRO A 120 -14.19 -2.41 26.22
C PRO A 120 -13.83 -1.03 25.66
N GLY A 121 -13.92 -0.90 24.33
CA GLY A 121 -13.67 0.35 23.62
C GLY A 121 -12.20 0.69 23.39
N LEU A 122 -11.25 -0.18 23.76
CA LEU A 122 -9.88 -0.11 23.28
C LEU A 122 -9.67 -1.05 22.10
N ILE A 123 -8.67 -0.73 21.28
CA ILE A 123 -8.20 -1.54 20.16
C ILE A 123 -6.88 -2.16 20.56
N THR A 124 -6.72 -3.46 20.34
CA THR A 124 -5.42 -4.15 20.36
C THR A 124 -4.86 -4.22 18.94
N ALA A 125 -3.56 -4.07 18.77
CA ALA A 125 -2.92 -4.13 17.45
C ALA A 125 -1.58 -4.86 17.51
N ALA A 126 -1.18 -5.48 16.40
CA ALA A 126 0.14 -6.11 16.32
C ALA A 126 1.23 -5.05 16.36
N GLU A 127 1.08 -3.98 15.58
CA GLU A 127 2.06 -2.90 15.48
C GLU A 127 1.36 -1.54 15.53
N TRP A 128 2.00 -0.59 16.19
CA TRP A 128 1.60 0.81 16.20
C TRP A 128 2.82 1.67 15.91
N HIS A 129 2.84 2.25 14.72
CA HIS A 129 3.86 3.15 14.23
C HIS A 129 3.50 4.60 14.56
N TRP A 130 4.50 5.39 14.90
CA TRP A 130 4.41 6.85 14.89
C TRP A 130 5.65 7.48 14.29
N TYR A 131 5.42 8.42 13.37
CA TYR A 131 6.44 8.99 12.53
C TYR A 131 6.84 10.38 13.02
N THR A 132 8.13 10.57 13.23
CA THR A 132 8.76 11.86 13.53
C THR A 132 9.59 12.29 12.34
N TYR A 133 9.14 13.32 11.63
CA TYR A 133 9.85 13.93 10.51
C TYR A 133 10.92 14.88 11.04
N THR A 134 12.19 14.51 10.88
CA THR A 134 13.31 15.34 11.33
C THR A 134 13.71 16.39 10.30
N ASP A 135 13.51 16.08 9.02
CA ASP A 135 13.59 17.00 7.88
C ASP A 135 12.77 16.45 6.69
N ASP A 136 12.99 16.98 5.47
CA ASP A 136 12.27 16.59 4.25
C ASP A 136 12.60 15.17 3.75
N TYR A 137 13.73 14.60 4.16
CA TYR A 137 14.25 13.32 3.67
C TYR A 137 14.49 12.29 4.76
N ASN A 138 14.39 12.66 6.04
CA ASN A 138 14.65 11.77 7.17
C ASN A 138 13.42 11.67 8.08
N ILE A 139 13.06 10.44 8.40
CA ILE A 139 11.92 10.08 9.24
C ILE A 139 12.41 9.08 10.28
N ILE A 140 12.02 9.29 11.54
CA ILE A 140 12.14 8.29 12.59
C ILE A 140 10.76 7.65 12.74
N ASP A 141 10.65 6.35 12.45
CA ASP A 141 9.48 5.54 12.79
C ASP A 141 9.76 4.83 14.10
N THR A 142 8.89 4.97 15.09
CA THR A 142 8.95 4.14 16.29
C THR A 142 7.75 3.21 16.28
N ILE A 143 8.04 1.93 16.44
CA ILE A 143 7.11 0.84 16.28
C ILE A 143 6.90 0.21 17.65
N ALA A 144 5.69 0.27 18.18
CA ALA A 144 5.32 -0.47 19.36
C ALA A 144 4.60 -1.77 18.97
N PHE A 145 4.92 -2.86 19.66
CA PHE A 145 4.37 -4.18 19.36
C PHE A 145 3.39 -4.67 20.43
N TYR A 146 2.39 -5.44 20.00
CA TYR A 146 1.31 -5.99 20.84
C TYR A 146 0.68 -4.92 21.71
N THR A 147 0.16 -3.90 21.03
CA THR A 147 -0.28 -2.66 21.65
C THR A 147 -1.75 -2.71 21.99
N GLN A 148 -2.18 -1.82 22.88
CA GLN A 148 -3.58 -1.47 23.05
C GLN A 148 -3.74 0.05 23.21
N GLY A 149 -4.82 0.61 22.65
CA GLY A 149 -5.11 2.05 22.73
C GLY A 149 -6.31 2.49 21.91
N ARG A 150 -6.34 3.79 21.57
CA ARG A 150 -7.42 4.44 20.80
C ARG A 150 -6.89 5.09 19.52
N PRO A 151 -6.72 4.33 18.41
CA PRO A 151 -6.01 4.82 17.24
C PRO A 151 -6.70 5.98 16.51
N LEU A 152 -8.01 6.18 16.69
CA LEU A 152 -8.74 7.29 16.07
C LEU A 152 -8.58 8.63 16.83
N THR A 153 -8.06 8.60 18.05
CA THR A 153 -7.95 9.80 18.92
C THR A 153 -6.56 9.99 19.51
N SER A 154 -5.66 9.04 19.33
CA SER A 154 -4.28 9.06 19.82
C SER A 154 -3.32 8.72 18.69
N ASN A 155 -2.11 9.27 18.76
CA ASN A 155 -1.01 8.91 17.86
C ASN A 155 -0.09 7.84 18.47
N TYR A 156 -0.30 7.47 19.73
CA TYR A 156 0.52 6.53 20.48
C TYR A 156 -0.38 5.53 21.21
N PRO A 157 0.07 4.29 21.42
CA PRO A 157 -0.68 3.33 22.21
C PRO A 157 -0.70 3.69 23.70
N ASP A 158 -1.69 3.19 24.42
CA ASP A 158 -1.78 3.34 25.88
C ASP A 158 -0.82 2.35 26.58
N ASN A 159 -0.59 1.19 25.97
CA ASN A 159 0.35 0.18 26.41
C ASN A 159 0.95 -0.59 25.23
N TYR A 160 2.11 -1.21 25.46
CA TYR A 160 2.84 -2.00 24.49
C TYR A 160 3.77 -2.98 25.19
N SER A 161 4.19 -4.02 24.48
CA SER A 161 5.10 -5.04 25.01
C SER A 161 6.57 -4.64 24.89
N HIS A 162 6.96 -4.11 23.74
CA HIS A 162 8.30 -3.62 23.41
C HIS A 162 8.20 -2.62 22.24
N ILE A 163 9.33 -1.98 21.94
CA ILE A 163 9.46 -1.04 20.83
C ILE A 163 10.65 -1.40 19.94
N GLU A 164 10.57 -1.02 18.68
CA GLU A 164 11.68 -0.91 17.74
C GLU A 164 11.68 0.49 17.12
N ILE A 165 12.81 0.87 16.55
CA ILE A 165 12.99 2.17 15.92
C ILE A 165 13.54 1.95 14.52
N GLU A 166 12.89 2.52 13.51
CA GLU A 166 13.44 2.62 12.16
C GLU A 166 13.88 4.05 11.87
N HIS A 167 15.08 4.22 11.31
CA HIS A 167 15.47 5.44 10.63
C HIS A 167 15.25 5.26 9.12
N ILE A 168 14.26 5.96 8.60
CA ILE A 168 13.85 5.90 7.20
C ILE A 168 14.42 7.12 6.47
N LYS A 169 15.16 6.87 5.40
CA LYS A 169 15.70 7.89 4.50
C LYS A 169 15.00 7.83 3.15
N LEU A 170 14.55 8.99 2.68
CA LEU A 170 13.93 9.17 1.38
C LEU A 170 14.96 9.62 0.33
N ASP A 171 14.73 9.25 -0.93
CA ASP A 171 15.46 9.82 -2.05
C ASP A 171 14.90 11.19 -2.48
N THR A 172 15.51 11.78 -3.51
CA THR A 172 15.10 13.10 -4.04
C THR A 172 13.69 13.11 -4.64
N TYR A 173 13.10 11.95 -4.89
CA TYR A 173 11.73 11.78 -5.38
C TYR A 173 10.74 11.49 -4.24
N GLY A 174 11.21 11.46 -2.99
CA GLY A 174 10.39 11.16 -1.82
C GLY A 174 10.06 9.68 -1.64
N ARG A 175 10.81 8.78 -2.30
CA ARG A 175 10.65 7.32 -2.15
C ARG A 175 11.57 6.81 -1.06
N VAL A 176 11.16 5.77 -0.33
CA VAL A 176 12.04 5.11 0.64
C VAL A 176 13.25 4.54 -0.08
N ALA A 177 14.45 4.91 0.38
CA ALA A 177 15.73 4.52 -0.20
C ALA A 177 16.58 3.70 0.78
N GLU A 178 16.46 3.96 2.08
CA GLU A 178 17.17 3.23 3.14
C GLU A 178 16.27 3.17 4.39
N VAL A 179 16.28 2.02 5.07
CA VAL A 179 15.66 1.82 6.39
C VAL A 179 16.71 1.18 7.28
N LYS A 180 17.03 1.80 8.41
CA LYS A 180 17.90 1.23 9.45
C LYS A 180 17.08 0.87 10.65
N GLU A 181 17.13 -0.39 11.06
CA GLU A 181 16.37 -0.91 12.18
C GLU A 181 17.23 -0.95 13.45
N PHE A 182 16.63 -0.55 14.57
CA PHE A 182 17.22 -0.56 15.90
C PHE A 182 16.24 -1.17 16.90
N ASP A 183 16.76 -1.88 17.90
CA ASP A 183 15.94 -2.35 19.02
C ASP A 183 15.55 -1.20 19.97
N GLY A 184 14.72 -1.50 20.97
CA GLY A 184 14.28 -0.52 21.96
C GLY A 184 15.38 0.04 22.86
N ASP A 185 16.56 -0.59 22.91
CA ASP A 185 17.73 -0.10 23.63
C ASP A 185 18.64 0.77 22.72
N GLY A 186 18.28 0.90 21.44
CA GLY A 186 19.02 1.67 20.43
C GLY A 186 20.18 0.90 19.79
N ASN A 187 20.26 -0.43 19.97
CA ASN A 187 21.26 -1.23 19.27
C ASN A 187 20.84 -1.43 17.82
N TYR A 188 21.80 -1.30 16.91
CA TYR A 188 21.58 -1.53 15.49
C TYR A 188 21.29 -3.00 15.18
N ILE A 189 20.22 -3.25 14.42
CA ILE A 189 19.79 -4.59 13.98
C ILE A 189 20.23 -4.83 12.53
N ASN A 190 19.70 -4.03 11.59
CA ASN A 190 19.96 -4.22 10.16
C ASN A 190 19.82 -2.91 9.35
N THR A 191 20.15 -2.99 8.07
CA THR A 191 19.84 -1.94 7.09
C THR A 191 19.25 -2.58 5.84
N THR A 192 18.09 -2.09 5.40
CA THR A 192 17.48 -2.45 4.13
C THR A 192 17.59 -1.29 3.15
N ASN A 193 18.16 -1.55 1.98
CA ASN A 193 18.29 -0.56 0.90
C ASN A 193 17.27 -0.81 -0.20
N TYR A 194 16.66 0.25 -0.69
CA TYR A 194 15.67 0.24 -1.75
C TYR A 194 16.21 1.02 -2.94
N SER A 195 16.20 0.39 -4.12
CA SER A 195 16.66 0.99 -5.37
C SER A 195 15.59 0.84 -6.43
N TYR A 196 15.51 1.81 -7.34
CA TYR A 196 14.48 1.85 -8.38
C TYR A 196 15.12 1.97 -9.76
N ASP A 197 14.52 1.31 -10.74
CA ASP A 197 14.97 1.40 -12.13
C ASP A 197 14.60 2.75 -12.77
N ALA A 198 15.02 2.95 -14.02
CA ALA A 198 14.73 4.18 -14.77
C ALA A 198 13.23 4.36 -15.08
N SER A 199 12.43 3.29 -14.99
CA SER A 199 10.96 3.33 -15.14
C SER A 199 10.26 3.60 -13.80
N GLY A 200 11.02 3.75 -12.71
CA GLY A 200 10.49 3.98 -11.37
C GLY A 200 10.00 2.73 -10.65
N ASN A 201 10.35 1.52 -11.11
CA ASN A 201 9.98 0.27 -10.43
C ASN A 201 11.04 -0.16 -9.41
N LEU A 202 10.63 -0.77 -8.30
CA LEU A 202 11.54 -1.28 -7.29
C LEU A 202 12.39 -2.42 -7.86
N ILE A 203 13.72 -2.29 -7.77
CA ILE A 203 14.67 -3.34 -8.13
C ILE A 203 14.69 -4.35 -6.97
N ALA A 204 14.01 -5.47 -7.15
CA ALA A 204 13.99 -6.58 -6.21
C ALA A 204 14.38 -7.89 -6.91
N PRO A 205 15.01 -8.86 -6.22
CA PRO A 205 15.38 -10.14 -6.81
C PRO A 205 14.20 -10.83 -7.50
N GLY A 206 14.35 -11.15 -8.79
CA GLY A 206 13.33 -11.85 -9.59
C GLY A 206 12.12 -10.99 -9.99
N ALA A 207 12.03 -9.73 -9.58
CA ALA A 207 10.91 -8.88 -9.95
C ALA A 207 10.98 -8.47 -11.43
N THR A 208 9.89 -8.69 -12.15
CA THR A 208 9.66 -8.14 -13.49
C THR A 208 8.33 -7.39 -13.49
N TYR A 209 8.23 -6.37 -14.33
CA TYR A 209 7.13 -5.40 -14.30
C TYR A 209 6.41 -5.35 -15.63
N THR A 210 5.09 -5.12 -15.56
CA THR A 210 4.22 -4.88 -16.71
C THR A 210 4.34 -3.42 -17.17
N ASP A 211 3.53 -3.02 -18.17
CA ASP A 211 3.31 -1.63 -18.56
C ASP A 211 2.05 -1.03 -17.89
N LYS A 212 1.49 -1.73 -16.90
CA LYS A 212 0.24 -1.38 -16.22
C LYS A 212 0.53 -0.82 -14.85
N MET A 213 -0.35 0.03 -14.35
CA MET A 213 -0.14 0.79 -13.14
C MET A 213 -0.19 -0.10 -11.90
N ASN A 214 0.72 0.12 -10.95
CA ASN A 214 0.65 -0.53 -9.65
C ASN A 214 -0.50 0.06 -8.82
N MET A 215 -1.28 -0.78 -8.11
CA MET A 215 -2.38 -0.32 -7.27
C MET A 215 -1.95 0.64 -6.14
N TYR A 216 -0.72 0.53 -5.64
CA TYR A 216 -0.19 1.43 -4.60
C TYR A 216 -0.02 2.87 -5.08
N GLN A 217 0.10 3.09 -6.40
CA GLN A 217 0.16 4.44 -6.99
C GLN A 217 -1.12 5.27 -6.75
N THR A 218 -2.17 4.66 -6.20
CA THR A 218 -3.40 5.34 -5.81
C THR A 218 -3.32 6.04 -4.44
N SER A 219 -2.24 5.84 -3.66
CA SER A 219 -2.10 6.43 -2.32
C SER A 219 -0.63 6.52 -1.86
N LYS A 220 -0.14 7.73 -1.54
CA LYS A 220 1.21 7.89 -0.94
C LYS A 220 1.34 7.11 0.36
N THR A 221 0.27 7.04 1.14
CA THR A 221 0.25 6.29 2.39
C THR A 221 0.51 4.81 2.16
N LEU A 222 -0.12 4.21 1.13
CA LEU A 222 0.11 2.81 0.80
C LEU A 222 1.53 2.58 0.27
N MET A 223 2.03 3.45 -0.60
CA MET A 223 3.43 3.35 -1.09
C MET A 223 4.44 3.43 0.05
N PHE A 224 4.21 4.34 1.01
CA PHE A 224 5.08 4.54 2.16
C PHE A 224 5.05 3.36 3.13
N VAL A 225 3.87 2.93 3.58
CA VAL A 225 3.72 1.82 4.51
C VAL A 225 4.25 0.50 3.93
N TYR A 226 4.03 0.25 2.63
CA TYR A 226 4.52 -0.97 1.99
C TYR A 226 5.93 -0.85 1.41
N LYS A 227 6.55 0.31 1.53
CA LYS A 227 7.90 0.60 1.02
C LYS A 227 8.02 0.20 -0.47
N ASP A 228 6.92 0.34 -1.24
CA ASP A 228 6.83 0.00 -2.66
C ASP A 228 6.23 1.15 -3.47
N TYR A 229 7.14 1.87 -4.15
CA TYR A 229 6.84 3.02 -5.00
C TYR A 229 6.86 2.65 -6.49
N SER A 230 6.77 1.36 -6.83
CA SER A 230 6.85 0.91 -8.22
C SER A 230 5.72 1.53 -9.04
N VAL A 231 6.08 2.15 -10.16
CA VAL A 231 5.10 2.76 -11.08
C VAL A 231 4.22 1.69 -11.71
N ASN A 232 4.83 0.56 -12.07
CA ASN A 232 4.15 -0.53 -12.75
C ASN A 232 3.86 -1.71 -11.82
N ASP A 233 2.82 -2.46 -12.16
CA ASP A 233 2.47 -3.70 -11.48
C ASP A 233 3.45 -4.82 -11.88
N ARG A 234 3.72 -5.76 -10.97
CA ARG A 234 4.62 -6.88 -11.27
C ARG A 234 3.91 -7.94 -12.11
N VAL A 235 4.68 -8.56 -12.99
CA VAL A 235 4.19 -9.68 -13.82
C VAL A 235 3.75 -10.82 -12.91
N GLY A 236 2.58 -11.40 -13.21
CA GLY A 236 2.02 -12.55 -12.50
C GLY A 236 1.12 -12.22 -11.31
N ASN A 237 0.99 -10.95 -10.90
CA ASN A 237 0.09 -10.59 -9.80
C ASN A 237 -1.35 -10.35 -10.27
N THR A 238 -1.52 -9.80 -11.46
CA THR A 238 -2.82 -9.31 -11.96
C THR A 238 -3.26 -10.07 -13.18
N VAL A 239 -4.47 -10.60 -13.10
CA VAL A 239 -5.17 -11.33 -14.17
C VAL A 239 -5.81 -10.37 -15.16
N SER A 240 -6.36 -9.27 -14.66
CA SER A 240 -7.05 -8.30 -15.50
C SER A 240 -7.00 -6.90 -14.91
N TYR A 241 -7.03 -5.91 -15.79
CA TYR A 241 -6.99 -4.49 -15.46
C TYR A 241 -8.31 -3.81 -15.85
N ASN A 242 -8.65 -2.72 -15.18
CA ASN A 242 -9.77 -1.87 -15.58
C ASN A 242 -9.37 -0.93 -16.74
N ASN A 243 -10.30 -0.08 -17.18
CA ASN A 243 -10.08 0.90 -18.26
C ASN A 243 -9.08 2.02 -17.91
N LYS A 244 -8.65 2.11 -16.65
CA LYS A 244 -7.60 3.03 -16.16
C LYS A 244 -6.25 2.31 -15.99
N ASN A 245 -6.09 1.09 -16.52
CA ASN A 245 -4.90 0.25 -16.36
C ASN A 245 -4.56 -0.08 -14.89
N LEU A 246 -5.53 -0.02 -13.98
CA LEU A 246 -5.36 -0.43 -12.58
C LEU A 246 -5.79 -1.90 -12.39
N PRO A 247 -5.15 -2.66 -11.50
CA PRO A 247 -5.46 -4.07 -11.26
C PRO A 247 -6.90 -4.27 -10.83
N LYS A 248 -7.68 -5.06 -11.58
CA LYS A 248 -9.08 -5.37 -11.26
C LYS A 248 -9.26 -6.76 -10.66
N LYS A 249 -8.49 -7.73 -11.13
CA LYS A 249 -8.48 -9.10 -10.60
C LYS A 249 -7.05 -9.54 -10.36
N LEU A 250 -6.77 -10.02 -9.16
CA LEU A 250 -5.45 -10.47 -8.74
C LEU A 250 -5.41 -12.02 -8.66
N GLU A 251 -4.26 -12.61 -8.98
CA GLU A 251 -3.97 -14.05 -8.91
C GLU A 251 -3.61 -14.47 -7.48
N PRO A 252 -4.34 -15.27 -6.72
CA PRO A 252 -4.10 -15.51 -5.28
C PRO A 252 -2.69 -16.01 -4.89
N LYS A 253 -1.93 -16.51 -5.87
CA LYS A 253 -0.60 -17.13 -5.70
C LYS A 253 0.58 -16.17 -5.91
N GLY A 254 0.32 -14.89 -6.21
CA GLY A 254 1.39 -13.89 -6.42
C GLY A 254 2.15 -13.53 -5.13
N GLN A 255 3.43 -13.18 -5.22
CA GLN A 255 4.22 -12.76 -4.05
C GLN A 255 3.73 -11.46 -3.35
N ILE A 256 2.72 -10.78 -3.91
CA ILE A 256 2.12 -9.60 -3.29
C ILE A 256 1.13 -9.96 -2.15
N TYR A 257 0.53 -11.16 -2.11
CA TYR A 257 -0.46 -11.45 -1.05
C TYR A 257 0.15 -11.48 0.34
N SER A 258 1.36 -12.01 0.49
CA SER A 258 2.08 -11.96 1.77
C SER A 258 2.53 -10.54 2.17
N LYS A 259 2.42 -9.56 1.27
CA LYS A 259 2.82 -8.16 1.50
C LYS A 259 1.67 -7.16 1.55
N ILE A 260 0.46 -7.57 1.17
CA ILE A 260 -0.74 -6.85 1.53
C ILE A 260 -1.20 -7.49 2.86
N PRO A 261 -0.87 -6.91 4.04
CA PRO A 261 -1.23 -7.43 5.36
C PRO A 261 -2.74 -7.54 5.61
N LEU A 262 -3.56 -7.29 4.58
CA LEU A 262 -5.00 -7.56 4.58
C LEU A 262 -5.28 -9.07 4.40
N PHE A 263 -4.30 -9.85 3.95
CA PHE A 263 -4.43 -11.29 3.76
C PHE A 263 -3.16 -12.01 4.22
N ASN A 264 -3.04 -12.28 5.53
CA ASN A 264 -2.10 -13.29 5.99
C ASN A 264 -2.63 -14.66 5.58
N PHE A 265 -2.13 -15.17 4.46
CA PHE A 265 -2.21 -16.59 4.18
C PHE A 265 -0.98 -17.25 4.80
N ASP A 266 -1.21 -18.24 5.65
CA ASP A 266 -0.14 -19.04 6.23
C ASP A 266 0.74 -19.58 5.09
N GLU A 267 2.05 -19.31 5.12
CA GLU A 267 3.01 -19.75 4.10
C GLU A 267 3.10 -21.29 3.98
N GLU A 268 2.45 -22.02 4.90
CA GLU A 268 2.34 -23.47 4.89
C GLU A 268 1.30 -23.95 3.87
N GLY A 269 1.66 -23.83 2.60
CA GLY A 269 1.63 -24.88 1.58
C GLY A 269 0.50 -25.91 1.57
N SER A 270 -0.71 -25.64 2.06
CA SER A 270 -1.81 -26.58 2.01
C SER A 270 -2.32 -26.64 0.56
N PRO A 271 -2.05 -27.75 -0.14
CA PRO A 271 -2.51 -27.93 -1.50
C PRO A 271 -3.95 -28.41 -1.39
N HIS A 272 -4.89 -27.65 -1.96
CA HIS A 272 -6.12 -28.13 -2.59
C HIS A 272 -7.23 -27.11 -2.42
N TYR A 273 -7.35 -26.11 -3.31
CA TYR A 273 -8.68 -25.73 -3.82
C TYR A 273 -8.54 -25.33 -5.29
N ASP A 274 -9.19 -26.13 -6.13
CA ASP A 274 -9.20 -26.10 -7.59
C ASP A 274 -10.40 -25.28 -8.08
N MET A 275 -10.47 -24.01 -7.68
CA MET A 275 -11.52 -23.09 -8.14
C MET A 275 -10.94 -21.68 -8.31
N ASP A 276 -11.31 -21.05 -9.42
CA ASP A 276 -10.95 -19.72 -9.93
C ASP A 276 -11.31 -18.54 -9.00
N HIS A 277 -10.88 -18.59 -7.74
CA HIS A 277 -11.17 -17.54 -6.76
C HIS A 277 -10.18 -16.40 -6.92
N TYR A 278 -10.49 -15.50 -7.84
CA TYR A 278 -9.72 -14.27 -8.00
C TYR A 278 -10.08 -13.25 -6.92
N ILE A 279 -9.07 -12.53 -6.44
CA ILE A 279 -9.28 -11.35 -5.60
C ILE A 279 -9.69 -10.19 -6.49
N THR A 280 -10.83 -9.58 -6.19
CA THR A 280 -11.36 -8.47 -6.99
C THR A 280 -11.09 -7.15 -6.31
N VAL A 281 -10.57 -6.18 -7.06
CA VAL A 281 -10.30 -4.83 -6.58
C VAL A 281 -11.25 -3.85 -7.26
N SER A 282 -11.92 -3.05 -6.44
CA SER A 282 -12.82 -1.97 -6.86
C SER A 282 -12.18 -0.62 -6.54
N TYR A 283 -12.37 0.34 -7.44
CA TYR A 283 -11.83 1.69 -7.33
C TYR A 283 -12.96 2.71 -7.39
N ASP A 284 -12.79 3.79 -6.63
CA ASP A 284 -13.55 5.02 -6.78
C ASP A 284 -12.71 6.00 -7.61
N CYS A 285 -13.12 6.22 -8.86
CA CYS A 285 -12.40 7.08 -9.79
C CYS A 285 -13.23 8.32 -10.10
N LYS A 286 -12.60 9.50 -10.05
CA LYS A 286 -13.24 10.74 -10.51
C LYS A 286 -13.57 10.60 -11.99
N GLN A 287 -14.85 10.79 -12.34
CA GLN A 287 -15.21 10.97 -13.73
C GLN A 287 -14.61 12.30 -14.20
N LEU A 288 -13.61 12.24 -15.07
CA LEU A 288 -13.20 13.42 -15.81
C LEU A 288 -14.38 13.78 -16.70
N PHE A 289 -14.95 14.97 -16.50
CA PHE A 289 -15.98 15.50 -17.39
C PHE A 289 -15.35 15.60 -18.80
N ASN A 290 -15.86 14.79 -19.73
CA ASN A 290 -15.50 14.83 -21.15
C ASN A 290 -16.18 16.01 -21.84
#